data_AF-A0AA96VHV6-F1
#
_entry.id   AF-A0AA96VHV6-F1
#
_cell.length_a   1.000
_cell.length_b   1.000
_cell.length_c   1.000
_cell.angle_alpha   90.00
_cell.angle_beta   90.00
_cell.angle_gamma   90.00
#
_symmetry.space_group_name_H-M   'P 1'
#
loop_
_entity.id
_entity.type
_entity.pdbx_description
1 polymer ?
#
loop_
_entity_poly.entity_id
_entity_poly.type
_entity_poly.pdbx_seq_one_letter_code
_entity_poly.pdbx_strand_id
1 'polypeptide(L)'
;MAKLSLDKIDGMIGGLPLPKNILTTLREDAIATEVSEKQLLEIIDRVVVGYQLSRIEPCDAAGVVAAQSIGEPGTQMTMRTFHYAGVAEINVTLGLPRLIEIVDARKIPSTPTMTIYLSNNRNLPNEEMDFAFDRDKAQKVAWRIESTKVNQIASVTTDLAQMKIVININEKNMLRREINFNDIVAIFRDKISDAVIEENENTFQIDLTPKDQRYRDLLQLAKKIHDVTLKGIDDIKRVVIRKSNDSDEYVLYTEGSALSEVIEIEGVDMRRTTTNNISEIYTVLGIEAARNAIITEATSTLREQGLNVDIRHIMLVADLMTSDGEVKQIGRHGISGEKASVFARAAFEVTVNHLLDAGMRGNVDELAGVTENVIVGQPIKMGTGDIRLISRKLDQEAKPKIEPKARPKKDTAAKSKDAEVKPAADEEIQAKPEKKSKKSSKADMMEEEIVEEEEFFEEEEIFEEESGDAEPKKKRGRPKKV
;
A
#
# COMPACT_ATOMS: atom_id res chain seq x y z
N MET A 1 51.64 -16.98 3.29
CA MET A 1 50.54 -16.00 3.35
C MET A 1 50.16 -15.88 4.81
N ALA A 2 50.46 -14.75 5.46
CA ALA A 2 50.16 -14.58 6.87
C ALA A 2 48.65 -14.39 7.01
N LYS A 3 47.97 -15.36 7.63
CA LYS A 3 46.55 -15.25 7.97
C LYS A 3 46.35 -14.01 8.82
N LEU A 4 45.48 -13.09 8.42
CA LEU A 4 45.07 -12.01 9.29
C LEU A 4 44.33 -12.61 10.49
N SER A 5 44.72 -12.19 11.69
CA SER A 5 43.96 -12.47 12.90
C SER A 5 42.62 -11.74 12.83
N LEU A 6 41.54 -12.39 13.25
CA LEU A 6 40.18 -11.82 13.29
C LEU A 6 40.14 -10.44 13.99
N ASP A 7 40.90 -10.29 15.07
CA ASP A 7 41.01 -9.02 15.81
C ASP A 7 41.58 -7.85 14.98
N LYS A 8 42.44 -8.14 13.99
CA LYS A 8 42.98 -7.10 13.09
C LYS A 8 41.98 -6.68 12.03
N ILE A 9 41.18 -7.63 11.54
CA ILE A 9 40.10 -7.36 10.59
C ILE A 9 39.04 -6.49 11.28
N ASP A 10 38.63 -6.87 12.49
CA ASP A 10 37.64 -6.12 13.26
C ASP A 10 38.17 -4.73 13.68
N GLY A 11 39.47 -4.61 13.98
CA GLY A 11 40.12 -3.32 14.24
C GLY A 11 40.16 -2.39 13.03
N MET A 12 40.34 -2.92 11.82
CA MET A 12 40.33 -2.12 10.58
C MET A 12 38.93 -1.74 10.12
N ILE A 13 37.95 -2.62 10.33
CA ILE A 13 36.57 -2.43 9.89
C ILE A 13 35.77 -1.55 10.87
N GLY A 14 35.99 -1.69 12.18
CA GLY A 14 35.18 -1.05 13.22
C GLY A 14 35.23 0.48 13.25
N GLY A 15 36.23 1.11 12.62
CA GLY A 15 36.37 2.57 12.55
C GLY A 15 35.77 3.23 11.30
N LEU A 16 35.21 2.45 10.37
CA LEU A 16 34.74 2.98 9.08
C LEU A 16 33.34 3.60 9.18
N PRO A 17 33.08 4.74 8.52
CA PRO A 17 31.77 5.41 8.50
C PRO A 17 30.80 4.70 7.52
N LEU A 18 30.61 3.40 7.68
CA LEU A 18 29.74 2.58 6.82
C LEU A 18 28.58 1.97 7.63
N PRO A 19 27.44 1.67 6.98
CA PRO A 19 26.34 0.93 7.60
C PRO A 19 26.79 -0.43 8.14
N LYS A 20 26.24 -0.84 9.29
CA LYS A 20 26.55 -2.12 9.95
C LYS A 20 26.39 -3.32 9.01
N ASN A 21 25.36 -3.32 8.16
CA ASN A 21 25.11 -4.40 7.20
C ASN A 21 26.24 -4.57 6.17
N ILE A 22 26.85 -3.46 5.74
CA ILE A 22 28.00 -3.49 4.82
C ILE A 22 29.24 -3.96 5.57
N LEU A 23 29.43 -3.53 6.81
CA LEU A 23 30.55 -3.99 7.65
C LEU A 23 30.45 -5.49 7.94
N THR A 24 29.26 -6.02 8.20
CA THR A 24 29.05 -7.45 8.44
C THR A 24 29.28 -8.29 7.18
N THR A 25 28.75 -7.87 6.03
CA THR A 25 29.01 -8.57 4.75
C THR A 25 30.47 -8.51 4.37
N LEU A 26 31.13 -7.35 4.52
CA LEU A 26 32.57 -7.22 4.26
C LEU A 26 33.39 -8.14 5.18
N ARG A 27 32.98 -8.28 6.45
CA ARG A 27 33.61 -9.22 7.39
C ARG A 27 33.44 -10.67 6.95
N GLU A 28 32.22 -11.08 6.58
CA GLU A 28 31.91 -12.43 6.11
C GLU A 28 32.70 -12.77 4.83
N ASP A 29 32.70 -11.87 3.85
CA ASP A 29 33.42 -12.03 2.58
C ASP A 29 34.94 -12.08 2.79
N ALA A 30 35.48 -11.23 3.68
CA ALA A 30 36.91 -11.22 4.00
C ALA A 30 37.37 -12.52 4.69
N ILE A 31 36.50 -13.13 5.52
CA ILE A 31 36.75 -14.44 6.13
C ILE A 31 36.69 -15.54 5.07
N ALA A 32 35.71 -15.50 4.16
CA ALA A 32 35.52 -16.51 3.13
C ALA A 32 36.66 -16.55 2.10
N THR A 33 37.24 -15.40 1.76
CA THR A 33 38.29 -15.28 0.72
C THR A 33 39.74 -15.25 1.25
N GLU A 34 39.96 -15.35 2.57
CA GLU A 34 41.28 -15.31 3.23
C GLU A 34 42.23 -14.23 2.65
N VAL A 35 41.76 -12.97 2.68
CA VAL A 35 42.40 -11.83 1.99
C VAL A 35 43.68 -11.34 2.71
N SER A 36 44.68 -10.86 1.96
CA SER A 36 45.87 -10.21 2.53
C SER A 36 45.61 -8.78 3.03
N GLU A 37 46.42 -8.27 3.96
CA GLU A 37 46.25 -6.92 4.56
C GLU A 37 46.17 -5.80 3.51
N LYS A 38 47.01 -5.89 2.46
CA LYS A 38 47.04 -4.89 1.37
C LYS A 38 45.78 -4.94 0.50
N GLN A 39 45.30 -6.15 0.21
CA GLN A 39 44.08 -6.33 -0.58
C GLN A 39 42.85 -5.91 0.22
N LEU A 40 42.83 -6.16 1.54
CA LEU A 40 41.74 -5.72 2.40
C LEU A 40 41.64 -4.18 2.44
N LEU A 41 42.77 -3.48 2.56
CA LEU A 41 42.79 -2.01 2.49
C LEU A 41 42.29 -1.50 1.13
N GLU A 42 42.70 -2.11 0.02
CA GLU A 42 42.23 -1.73 -1.31
C GLU A 42 40.72 -1.96 -1.49
N ILE A 43 40.18 -3.06 -0.95
CA ILE A 43 38.74 -3.36 -0.96
C ILE A 43 38.00 -2.30 -0.14
N ILE A 44 38.48 -1.99 1.07
CA ILE A 44 37.89 -0.96 1.92
C ILE A 44 37.86 0.38 1.20
N ASP A 45 38.96 0.81 0.58
CA ASP A 45 39.02 2.07 -0.16
C ASP A 45 37.99 2.10 -1.31
N ARG A 46 37.88 1.01 -2.09
CA ARG A 46 36.88 0.91 -3.17
C ARG A 46 35.45 0.93 -2.65
N VAL A 47 35.17 0.27 -1.53
CA VAL A 47 33.84 0.24 -0.91
C VAL A 47 33.48 1.63 -0.38
N VAL A 48 34.41 2.34 0.26
CA VAL A 48 34.19 3.70 0.75
C VAL A 48 33.94 4.66 -0.41
N VAL A 49 34.74 4.60 -1.48
CA VAL A 49 34.53 5.41 -2.69
C VAL A 49 33.19 5.06 -3.34
N GLY A 50 32.86 3.78 -3.47
CA GLY A 50 31.58 3.32 -4.01
C GLY A 50 30.38 3.83 -3.19
N TYR A 51 30.48 3.79 -1.87
CA TYR A 51 29.45 4.32 -0.97
C TYR A 51 29.31 5.84 -1.12
N GLN A 52 30.41 6.59 -1.17
CA GLN A 52 30.38 8.05 -1.34
C GLN A 52 29.73 8.46 -2.66
N LEU A 53 30.01 7.73 -3.76
CA LEU A 53 29.41 7.97 -5.07
C LEU A 53 27.93 7.57 -5.15
N SER A 54 27.49 6.66 -4.28
CA SER A 54 26.10 6.17 -4.23
C SER A 54 25.18 7.02 -3.37
N ARG A 55 25.69 8.08 -2.71
CA ARG A 55 24.87 8.99 -1.91
C ARG A 55 24.03 9.87 -2.82
N ILE A 56 22.81 10.17 -2.39
CA ILE A 56 21.97 11.16 -3.08
C ILE A 56 22.66 12.52 -3.07
N GLU A 57 22.60 13.21 -4.21
CA GLU A 57 23.13 14.57 -4.33
C GLU A 57 22.24 15.53 -3.53
N PRO A 58 22.83 16.49 -2.80
CA PRO A 58 22.04 17.47 -2.07
C PRO A 58 21.23 18.32 -3.05
N CYS A 59 20.04 18.76 -2.62
CA CYS A 59 19.07 19.53 -3.40
C CYS A 59 18.31 18.74 -4.47
N ASP A 60 18.50 17.41 -4.55
CA ASP A 60 17.74 16.56 -5.47
C ASP A 60 16.25 16.47 -5.08
N ALA A 61 15.41 16.30 -6.08
CA ALA A 61 13.96 16.35 -6.02
C ALA A 61 13.33 15.03 -5.51
N ALA A 62 13.84 14.48 -4.41
CA ALA A 62 13.50 13.12 -3.95
C ALA A 62 11.98 12.89 -3.79
N GLY A 63 11.23 13.90 -3.34
CA GLY A 63 9.77 13.81 -3.22
C GLY A 63 9.04 13.67 -4.55
N VAL A 64 9.47 14.40 -5.59
CA VAL A 64 8.87 14.33 -6.93
C VAL A 64 9.18 12.98 -7.57
N VAL A 65 10.45 12.54 -7.49
CA VAL A 65 10.88 11.24 -8.02
C VAL A 65 10.14 10.11 -7.31
N ALA A 66 10.04 10.15 -5.98
CA ALA A 66 9.29 9.14 -5.23
C ALA A 66 7.82 9.08 -5.63
N ALA A 67 7.15 10.24 -5.77
CA ALA A 67 5.76 10.29 -6.20
C ALA A 67 5.58 9.70 -7.61
N GLN A 68 6.47 10.02 -8.54
CA GLN A 68 6.47 9.47 -9.89
C GLN A 68 6.72 7.96 -9.90
N SER A 69 7.74 7.49 -9.17
CA SER A 69 8.09 6.07 -9.13
C SER A 69 7.03 5.19 -8.47
N ILE A 70 6.24 5.73 -7.55
CA ILE A 70 5.09 5.02 -6.95
C ILE A 70 3.87 5.09 -7.86
N GLY A 71 3.65 6.22 -8.56
CA GLY A 71 2.50 6.44 -9.42
C GLY A 71 2.59 5.81 -10.81
N GLU A 72 3.78 5.77 -11.41
CA GLU A 72 4.01 5.22 -12.75
C GLU A 72 3.53 3.77 -12.89
N PRO A 73 3.84 2.85 -11.95
CA PRO A 73 3.30 1.49 -12.00
C PRO A 73 1.77 1.44 -11.95
N GLY A 74 1.12 2.44 -11.36
CA GLY A 74 -0.35 2.52 -11.28
C GLY A 74 -1.03 2.49 -12.64
N THR A 75 -0.43 3.08 -13.67
CA THR A 75 -0.96 3.03 -15.05
C THR A 75 -0.79 1.66 -15.72
N GLN A 76 0.23 0.90 -15.29
CA GLN A 76 0.55 -0.43 -15.78
C GLN A 76 -0.19 -1.53 -15.00
N MET A 77 -0.74 -1.18 -13.84
CA MET A 77 -1.59 -2.06 -13.04
C MET A 77 -2.93 -2.29 -13.75
N THR A 78 -2.94 -3.30 -14.61
CA THR A 78 -4.19 -3.90 -15.08
C THR A 78 -4.84 -4.67 -13.92
N MET A 79 -6.18 -4.70 -13.88
CA MET A 79 -6.95 -5.48 -12.89
C MET A 79 -6.60 -6.97 -12.99
N ARG A 80 -5.56 -7.40 -12.28
CA ARG A 80 -5.30 -8.81 -12.01
C ARG A 80 -5.87 -9.12 -10.64
N THR A 81 -7.14 -9.50 -10.61
CA THR A 81 -7.68 -10.26 -9.49
C THR A 81 -7.02 -11.63 -9.50
N PHE A 82 -5.87 -11.75 -8.84
CA PHE A 82 -5.32 -13.06 -8.54
C PHE A 82 -6.27 -13.73 -7.56
N HIS A 83 -7.02 -14.73 -8.06
CA HIS A 83 -7.42 -15.82 -7.18
C HIS A 83 -6.12 -16.46 -6.71
N TYR A 84 -5.84 -16.38 -5.42
CA TYR A 84 -4.69 -17.09 -4.85
C TYR A 84 -4.93 -18.58 -5.08
N ALA A 85 -4.28 -19.17 -6.09
CA ALA A 85 -4.45 -20.57 -6.42
C ALA A 85 -4.01 -21.42 -5.22
N GLY A 86 -4.99 -21.97 -4.49
CA GLY A 86 -4.75 -22.80 -3.30
C GLY A 86 -5.17 -22.20 -1.95
N VAL A 87 -5.73 -20.97 -1.89
CA VAL A 87 -6.36 -20.44 -0.67
C VAL A 87 -7.86 -20.52 -0.84
N ALA A 88 -8.52 -21.30 0.00
CA ALA A 88 -9.96 -21.28 0.11
C ALA A 88 -10.42 -19.87 0.57
N GLU A 89 -11.15 -19.17 -0.31
CA GLU A 89 -12.28 -18.30 0.03
C GLU A 89 -12.05 -17.05 0.92
N ILE A 90 -10.87 -16.44 0.98
CA ILE A 90 -10.74 -15.07 1.53
C ILE A 90 -10.41 -14.11 0.40
N ASN A 91 -11.39 -13.27 0.04
CA ASN A 91 -11.21 -12.22 -0.95
C ASN A 91 -10.43 -11.07 -0.31
N VAL A 92 -9.22 -10.84 -0.79
CA VAL A 92 -8.42 -9.65 -0.44
C VAL A 92 -8.40 -8.73 -1.65
N THR A 93 -8.61 -7.44 -1.42
CA THR A 93 -8.43 -6.38 -2.40
C THR A 93 -6.93 -6.24 -2.66
N LEU A 94 -6.51 -6.58 -3.87
CA LEU A 94 -5.11 -6.52 -4.30
C LEU A 94 -4.93 -5.46 -5.39
N GLY A 95 -3.68 -5.06 -5.61
CA GLY A 95 -3.28 -4.14 -6.69
C GLY A 95 -3.54 -2.67 -6.38
N LEU A 96 -3.89 -1.91 -7.42
CA LEU A 96 -4.02 -0.45 -7.35
C LEU A 96 -5.08 0.03 -6.34
N PRO A 97 -6.31 -0.55 -6.27
CA PRO A 97 -7.31 -0.11 -5.30
C PRO A 97 -6.80 -0.18 -3.86
N ARG A 98 -5.99 -1.19 -3.56
CA ARG A 98 -5.38 -1.35 -2.23
C ARG A 98 -4.33 -0.29 -1.96
N LEU A 99 -3.50 0.04 -2.94
CA LEU A 99 -2.50 1.10 -2.81
C LEU A 99 -3.16 2.47 -2.58
N ILE A 100 -4.29 2.74 -3.25
CA ILE A 100 -5.11 3.93 -3.04
C ILE A 100 -5.64 3.98 -1.59
N GLU A 101 -6.21 2.88 -1.08
CA GLU A 101 -6.69 2.83 0.30
C GLU A 101 -5.61 3.14 1.36
N ILE A 102 -4.38 2.66 1.12
CA ILE A 102 -3.23 2.90 2.00
C ILE A 102 -2.85 4.37 1.97
N VAL A 103 -2.66 4.94 0.77
CA VAL A 103 -2.27 6.34 0.55
C VAL A 103 -3.34 7.31 1.05
N ASP A 104 -4.61 6.93 0.95
CA ASP A 104 -5.73 7.71 1.45
C ASP A 104 -5.99 7.55 2.95
N ALA A 105 -5.17 6.75 3.66
CA ALA A 105 -5.30 6.49 5.09
C ALA A 105 -6.75 6.13 5.49
N ARG A 106 -7.39 5.24 4.71
CA ARG A 106 -8.81 4.91 4.92
C ARG A 106 -9.00 4.26 6.30
N LYS A 107 -10.03 4.71 7.05
CA LYS A 107 -10.34 4.20 8.39
C LYS A 107 -10.64 2.70 8.41
N ILE A 108 -11.42 2.24 7.43
CA ILE A 108 -11.81 0.84 7.27
C ILE A 108 -11.52 0.47 5.82
N PRO A 109 -10.61 -0.49 5.55
CA PRO A 109 -10.34 -0.96 4.20
C PRO A 109 -11.52 -1.77 3.65
N SER A 110 -11.61 -1.93 2.33
CA SER A 110 -12.76 -2.64 1.73
C SER A 110 -12.79 -4.13 2.07
N THR A 111 -11.62 -4.75 2.22
CA THR A 111 -11.49 -6.15 2.68
C THR A 111 -10.48 -6.25 3.83
N PRO A 112 -10.92 -6.00 5.08
CA PRO A 112 -10.04 -6.13 6.24
C PRO A 112 -9.68 -7.60 6.46
N THR A 113 -8.41 -7.86 6.74
CA THR A 113 -7.88 -9.19 7.07
C THR A 113 -6.86 -9.11 8.19
N MET A 114 -6.74 -10.21 8.92
CA MET A 114 -5.67 -10.40 9.90
C MET A 114 -4.98 -11.74 9.70
N THR A 115 -3.69 -11.74 10.03
CA THR A 115 -2.89 -12.95 10.18
C THR A 115 -2.58 -13.12 11.66
N ILE A 116 -3.29 -14.03 12.30
CA ILE A 116 -3.19 -14.29 13.73
C ILE A 116 -2.25 -15.46 13.93
N TYR A 117 -1.14 -15.19 14.61
CA TYR A 117 -0.20 -16.22 15.03
C TYR A 117 -0.60 -16.73 16.39
N LEU A 118 -0.48 -18.04 16.59
CA LEU A 118 -0.71 -18.65 17.88
C LEU A 118 0.58 -18.63 18.71
N SER A 119 0.41 -18.50 20.02
CA SER A 119 1.52 -18.53 20.97
C SER A 119 2.32 -19.84 20.81
N ASN A 120 3.63 -19.65 20.64
CA ASN A 120 4.62 -20.72 20.56
C ASN A 120 5.56 -20.57 21.76
N ASN A 121 5.44 -21.47 22.72
CA ASN A 121 6.23 -21.50 23.95
C ASN A 121 7.39 -22.49 23.88
N ARG A 122 7.91 -22.80 22.67
CA ARG A 122 9.07 -23.70 22.48
C ARG A 122 10.31 -23.40 23.34
N ASN A 123 10.46 -22.18 23.84
CA ASN A 123 11.60 -21.75 24.66
C ASN A 123 11.37 -21.86 26.19
N LEU A 124 10.18 -22.27 26.64
CA LEU A 124 9.87 -22.53 28.05
C LEU A 124 9.70 -24.05 28.29
N PRO A 125 10.11 -24.58 29.45
CA PRO A 125 10.07 -26.03 29.73
C PRO A 125 8.66 -26.62 29.94
N ASN A 126 7.59 -25.85 29.67
CA ASN A 126 6.21 -26.29 29.82
C ASN A 126 5.62 -26.60 28.43
N GLU A 127 5.83 -27.83 27.95
CA GLU A 127 5.34 -28.37 26.66
C GLU A 127 3.80 -28.40 26.52
N GLU A 128 3.03 -28.02 27.55
CA GLU A 128 1.56 -28.13 27.58
C GLU A 128 0.81 -26.91 26.97
N MET A 129 1.50 -25.78 26.76
CA MET A 129 0.90 -24.52 26.26
C MET A 129 1.36 -24.12 24.86
N ASP A 130 1.59 -25.08 23.96
CA ASP A 130 1.75 -24.79 22.54
C ASP A 130 0.40 -24.87 21.82
N PHE A 131 -0.17 -23.71 21.50
CA PHE A 131 -1.35 -23.59 20.65
C PHE A 131 -0.98 -23.70 19.16
N ALA A 132 0.27 -23.40 18.82
CA ALA A 132 0.75 -23.32 17.44
C ALA A 132 0.86 -24.67 16.69
N PHE A 133 1.06 -25.79 17.39
CA PHE A 133 1.28 -27.11 16.76
C PHE A 133 0.10 -28.08 16.92
N ASP A 134 -0.91 -27.72 17.71
CA ASP A 134 -2.09 -28.54 17.97
C ASP A 134 -3.31 -27.99 17.21
N ARG A 135 -3.85 -28.80 16.31
CA ARG A 135 -5.01 -28.44 15.49
C ARG A 135 -6.27 -28.22 16.33
N ASP A 136 -6.48 -29.01 17.37
CA ASP A 136 -7.72 -28.95 18.15
C ASP A 136 -7.75 -27.68 19.02
N LYS A 137 -6.59 -27.29 19.58
CA LYS A 137 -6.45 -26.02 20.30
C LYS A 137 -6.57 -24.81 19.37
N ALA A 138 -5.93 -24.85 18.20
CA ALA A 138 -6.06 -23.79 17.20
C ALA A 138 -7.53 -23.61 16.76
N GLN A 139 -8.27 -24.70 16.62
CA GLN A 139 -9.68 -24.67 16.27
C GLN A 139 -10.56 -24.07 17.37
N LYS A 140 -10.25 -24.34 18.65
CA LYS A 140 -10.92 -23.67 19.78
C LYS A 140 -10.69 -22.16 19.78
N VAL A 141 -9.46 -21.71 19.52
CA VAL A 141 -9.14 -20.28 19.41
C VAL A 141 -9.89 -19.66 18.22
N ALA A 142 -9.91 -20.34 17.07
CA ALA A 142 -10.66 -19.88 15.91
C ALA A 142 -12.16 -19.69 16.20
N TRP A 143 -12.80 -20.62 16.92
CA TRP A 143 -14.21 -20.50 17.30
C TRP A 143 -14.50 -19.43 18.35
N ARG A 144 -13.50 -19.04 19.16
CA ARG A 144 -13.63 -17.89 20.06
C ARG A 144 -13.59 -16.57 19.31
N ILE A 145 -12.83 -16.51 18.21
CA ILE A 145 -12.64 -15.31 17.39
C ILE A 145 -13.80 -15.15 16.39
N GLU A 146 -14.20 -16.22 15.71
CA GLU A 146 -15.23 -16.20 14.66
C GLU A 146 -16.59 -15.72 15.19
N SER A 147 -17.13 -14.64 14.61
CA SER A 147 -18.50 -14.22 14.90
C SER A 147 -19.49 -15.31 14.53
N THR A 148 -20.27 -15.72 15.52
CA THR A 148 -21.35 -16.67 15.33
C THR A 148 -22.66 -15.92 15.21
N LYS A 149 -23.17 -15.83 13.98
CA LYS A 149 -24.51 -15.25 13.71
C LYS A 149 -25.60 -16.30 13.92
N VAL A 150 -26.82 -15.85 14.17
CA VAL A 150 -27.99 -16.72 14.38
C VAL A 150 -28.17 -17.71 13.21
N ASN A 151 -27.96 -17.27 11.98
CA ASN A 151 -28.10 -18.11 10.77
C ASN A 151 -27.16 -19.33 10.73
N GLN A 152 -26.04 -19.29 11.43
CA GLN A 152 -25.08 -20.41 11.44
C GLN A 152 -25.47 -21.50 12.44
N ILE A 153 -26.21 -21.17 13.49
CA ILE A 153 -26.62 -22.12 14.54
C ILE A 153 -28.08 -22.55 14.39
N ALA A 154 -28.96 -21.65 13.92
CA ALA A 154 -30.40 -21.82 14.00
C ALA A 154 -31.12 -21.50 12.69
N SER A 155 -32.22 -22.21 12.45
CA SER A 155 -33.18 -21.83 11.42
C SER A 155 -34.22 -20.88 12.01
N VAL A 156 -34.32 -19.68 11.42
CA VAL A 156 -35.29 -18.66 11.79
C VAL A 156 -36.50 -18.80 10.87
N THR A 157 -37.66 -19.08 11.43
CA THR A 157 -38.93 -19.16 10.70
C THR A 157 -39.89 -18.12 11.23
N THR A 158 -40.46 -17.33 10.33
CA THR A 158 -41.44 -16.31 10.69
C THR A 158 -42.85 -16.88 10.54
N ASP A 159 -43.57 -16.99 11.66
CA ASP A 159 -44.98 -17.39 11.66
C ASP A 159 -45.88 -16.14 11.63
N LEU A 160 -46.49 -15.93 10.47
CA LEU A 160 -47.40 -14.80 10.21
C LEU A 160 -48.77 -14.98 10.90
N ALA A 161 -49.18 -16.21 11.20
CA ALA A 161 -50.49 -16.48 11.78
C ALA A 161 -50.49 -16.20 13.29
N GLN A 162 -49.42 -16.60 13.97
CA GLN A 162 -49.23 -16.35 15.40
C GLN A 162 -48.45 -15.06 15.71
N MET A 163 -48.01 -14.33 14.67
CA MET A 163 -47.17 -13.12 14.78
C MET A 163 -45.93 -13.37 15.66
N LYS A 164 -45.26 -14.50 15.46
CA LYS A 164 -44.08 -14.90 16.24
C LYS A 164 -42.95 -15.34 15.33
N ILE A 165 -41.72 -15.21 15.83
CA ILE A 165 -40.52 -15.72 15.17
C ILE A 165 -40.06 -16.95 15.94
N VAL A 166 -40.01 -18.08 15.25
CA VAL A 166 -39.58 -19.36 15.77
C VAL A 166 -38.13 -19.59 15.38
N ILE A 167 -37.25 -19.66 16.35
CA ILE A 167 -35.84 -19.97 16.16
C ILE A 167 -35.60 -21.40 16.62
N ASN A 168 -35.29 -22.29 15.69
CA ASN A 168 -34.94 -23.69 15.99
C ASN A 168 -33.43 -23.85 15.96
N ILE A 169 -32.83 -24.09 17.11
CA ILE A 169 -31.38 -24.17 17.27
C ILE A 169 -30.92 -25.62 17.08
N ASN A 170 -29.88 -25.82 16.26
CA ASN A 170 -29.34 -27.15 16.02
C ASN A 170 -28.29 -27.53 17.09
N GLU A 171 -28.58 -28.59 17.86
CA GLU A 171 -27.73 -29.12 18.94
C GLU A 171 -26.30 -29.44 18.48
N LYS A 172 -26.11 -29.95 17.26
CA LYS A 172 -24.78 -30.29 16.73
C LYS A 172 -23.88 -29.06 16.55
N ASN A 173 -24.45 -27.94 16.12
CA ASN A 173 -23.71 -26.70 15.90
C ASN A 173 -23.44 -25.99 17.23
N MET A 174 -24.36 -26.10 18.19
CA MET A 174 -24.21 -25.61 19.55
C MET A 174 -23.04 -26.29 20.28
N LEU A 175 -22.97 -27.63 20.22
CA LEU A 175 -21.88 -28.41 20.83
C LEU A 175 -20.51 -28.11 20.21
N ARG A 176 -20.45 -27.94 18.88
CA ARG A 176 -19.18 -27.62 18.19
C ARG A 176 -18.62 -26.25 18.57
N ARG A 177 -19.47 -25.27 18.87
CA ARG A 177 -19.05 -23.90 19.20
C ARG A 177 -18.93 -23.65 20.71
N GLU A 178 -19.15 -24.67 21.55
CA GLU A 178 -19.16 -24.59 23.01
C GLU A 178 -20.05 -23.43 23.50
N ILE A 179 -21.30 -23.39 23.02
CA ILE A 179 -22.28 -22.37 23.43
C ILE A 179 -23.35 -23.06 24.27
N ASN A 180 -23.67 -22.53 25.46
CA ASN A 180 -24.79 -23.04 26.23
C ASN A 180 -26.09 -22.39 25.78
N PHE A 181 -27.20 -23.14 25.83
CA PHE A 181 -28.53 -22.61 25.53
C PHE A 181 -28.90 -21.41 26.43
N ASN A 182 -28.50 -21.45 27.70
CA ASN A 182 -28.73 -20.36 28.66
C ASN A 182 -28.02 -19.06 28.26
N ASP A 183 -26.80 -19.17 27.70
CA ASP A 183 -26.02 -18.01 27.27
C ASP A 183 -26.70 -17.33 26.06
N ILE A 184 -27.26 -18.14 25.15
CA ILE A 184 -28.01 -17.66 23.98
C ILE A 184 -29.26 -16.89 24.42
N VAL A 185 -30.02 -17.44 25.37
CA VAL A 185 -31.24 -16.80 25.90
C VAL A 185 -30.90 -15.48 26.61
N ALA A 186 -29.80 -15.42 27.37
CA ALA A 186 -29.33 -14.19 28.00
C ALA A 186 -29.00 -13.11 26.96
N ILE A 187 -28.28 -13.47 25.89
CA ILE A 187 -27.92 -12.54 24.81
C ILE A 187 -29.16 -12.01 24.07
N PHE A 188 -30.14 -12.88 23.81
CA PHE A 188 -31.39 -12.44 23.19
C PHE A 188 -32.18 -11.50 24.10
N ARG A 189 -32.18 -11.73 25.42
CA ARG A 189 -32.85 -10.87 26.39
C ARG A 189 -32.20 -9.49 26.51
N ASP A 190 -30.87 -9.42 26.43
CA ASP A 190 -30.13 -8.16 26.49
C ASP A 190 -30.27 -7.34 25.20
N LYS A 191 -30.19 -8.00 24.03
CA LYS A 191 -30.23 -7.30 22.72
C LYS A 191 -31.65 -7.02 22.22
N ILE A 192 -32.68 -7.73 22.71
CA ILE A 192 -34.07 -7.58 22.25
C ILE A 192 -34.98 -7.24 23.43
N SER A 193 -35.04 -5.96 23.78
CA SER A 193 -35.96 -5.42 24.79
C SER A 193 -37.43 -5.42 24.36
N ASP A 194 -37.71 -5.60 23.07
CA ASP A 194 -39.00 -5.32 22.44
C ASP A 194 -39.86 -6.57 22.22
N ALA A 195 -39.38 -7.75 22.65
CA ALA A 195 -40.08 -9.03 22.49
C ALA A 195 -40.22 -9.80 23.80
N VAL A 196 -41.30 -10.57 23.89
CA VAL A 196 -41.48 -11.64 24.87
C VAL A 196 -40.80 -12.88 24.31
N ILE A 197 -39.90 -13.48 25.11
CA ILE A 197 -39.13 -14.66 24.75
C ILE A 197 -39.74 -15.85 25.51
N GLU A 198 -40.25 -16.83 24.77
CA GLU A 198 -40.68 -18.12 25.31
C GLU A 198 -39.65 -19.20 24.93
N GLU A 199 -39.17 -19.94 25.91
CA GLU A 199 -38.12 -20.95 25.74
C GLU A 199 -38.66 -22.36 25.93
N ASN A 200 -38.33 -23.25 25.00
CA ASN A 200 -38.61 -24.67 25.10
C ASN A 200 -37.29 -25.44 25.20
N GLU A 201 -36.89 -25.80 26.42
CA GLU A 201 -35.63 -26.52 26.70
C GLU A 201 -35.55 -27.88 25.99
N ASN A 202 -36.69 -28.57 25.80
CA ASN A 202 -36.72 -29.92 25.22
C ASN A 202 -36.48 -29.96 23.70
N THR A 203 -36.75 -28.87 22.99
CA THR A 203 -36.61 -28.79 21.52
C THR A 203 -35.59 -27.74 21.08
N PHE A 204 -34.88 -27.12 22.02
CA PHE A 204 -33.97 -25.99 21.78
C PHE A 204 -34.60 -24.91 20.89
N GLN A 205 -35.89 -24.63 21.15
CA GLN A 205 -36.68 -23.67 20.38
C GLN A 205 -36.89 -22.40 21.19
N ILE A 206 -36.69 -21.26 20.54
CA ILE A 206 -36.94 -19.93 21.11
C ILE A 206 -38.04 -19.27 20.27
N ASP A 207 -39.15 -18.96 20.92
CA ASP A 207 -40.27 -18.24 20.31
C ASP A 207 -40.19 -16.76 20.75
N LEU A 208 -40.03 -15.85 19.79
CA LEU A 208 -39.98 -14.40 20.01
C LEU A 208 -41.28 -13.75 19.52
N THR A 209 -42.01 -13.13 20.43
CA THR A 209 -43.25 -12.41 20.13
C THR A 209 -43.06 -10.90 20.34
N PRO A 210 -43.22 -10.04 19.32
CA PRO A 210 -43.10 -8.60 19.47
C PRO A 210 -44.20 -8.05 20.39
N LYS A 211 -43.86 -7.05 21.24
CA LYS A 211 -44.80 -6.42 22.18
C LYS A 211 -45.99 -5.78 21.48
N ASP A 212 -45.74 -5.10 20.36
CA ASP A 212 -46.76 -4.60 19.46
C ASP A 212 -46.96 -5.61 18.32
N GLN A 213 -48.14 -6.21 18.23
CA GLN A 213 -48.49 -7.19 17.19
C GLN A 213 -48.73 -6.52 15.82
N ARG A 214 -47.77 -5.71 15.36
CA ARG A 214 -47.78 -5.07 14.05
C ARG A 214 -46.82 -5.78 13.12
N TYR A 215 -47.25 -5.94 11.87
CA TYR A 215 -46.46 -6.60 10.83
C TYR A 215 -45.09 -5.93 10.57
N ARG A 216 -45.02 -4.59 10.65
CA ARG A 216 -43.76 -3.85 10.46
C ARG A 216 -42.74 -4.15 11.56
N ASP A 217 -43.20 -4.24 12.80
CA ASP A 217 -42.33 -4.46 13.96
C ASP A 217 -41.79 -5.89 13.94
N LEU A 218 -42.61 -6.86 13.50
CA LEU A 218 -42.18 -8.24 13.27
C LEU A 218 -41.11 -8.35 12.17
N LEU A 219 -41.23 -7.60 11.06
CA LEU A 219 -40.19 -7.55 10.03
C LEU A 219 -38.90 -6.88 10.51
N GLN A 220 -39.00 -5.80 11.30
CA GLN A 220 -37.83 -5.16 11.90
C GLN A 220 -37.16 -6.08 12.91
N LEU A 221 -37.94 -6.82 13.70
CA LEU A 221 -37.43 -7.78 14.68
C LEU A 221 -36.75 -8.96 13.98
N ALA A 222 -37.29 -9.46 12.86
CA ALA A 222 -36.63 -10.46 12.04
C ALA A 222 -35.27 -9.96 11.51
N LYS A 223 -35.19 -8.72 11.01
CA LYS A 223 -33.92 -8.11 10.60
C LYS A 223 -32.93 -8.01 11.76
N LYS A 224 -33.37 -7.50 12.92
CA LYS A 224 -32.55 -7.40 14.13
C LYS A 224 -32.01 -8.77 14.57
N ILE A 225 -32.83 -9.82 14.55
CA ILE A 225 -32.40 -11.18 14.92
C ILE A 225 -31.27 -11.67 14.01
N HIS A 226 -31.32 -11.40 12.71
CA HIS A 226 -30.26 -11.81 11.78
C HIS A 226 -28.92 -11.11 12.05
N ASP A 227 -28.95 -9.87 12.55
CA ASP A 227 -27.75 -9.09 12.88
C ASP A 227 -27.19 -9.38 14.27
N VAL A 228 -27.94 -10.07 15.14
CA VAL A 228 -27.45 -10.43 16.48
C VAL A 228 -26.32 -11.46 16.40
N THR A 229 -25.15 -11.05 16.90
CA THR A 229 -24.04 -11.95 17.22
C THR A 229 -24.25 -12.65 18.56
N LEU A 230 -24.07 -13.98 18.56
CA LEU A 230 -24.23 -14.84 19.73
C LEU A 230 -22.89 -15.10 20.46
N LYS A 231 -21.78 -15.17 19.74
CA LYS A 231 -20.45 -15.39 20.34
C LYS A 231 -19.37 -14.93 19.35
N GLY A 232 -18.22 -14.50 19.87
CA GLY A 232 -17.09 -14.03 19.07
C GLY A 232 -17.14 -12.54 18.79
N ILE A 233 -16.17 -12.08 18.01
CA ILE A 233 -15.96 -10.66 17.71
C ILE A 233 -16.76 -10.29 16.46
N ASP A 234 -17.66 -9.31 16.54
CA ASP A 234 -18.61 -8.97 15.46
C ASP A 234 -17.92 -8.59 14.14
N ASP A 235 -16.79 -7.88 14.25
CA ASP A 235 -16.01 -7.43 13.10
C ASP A 235 -15.31 -8.57 12.35
N ILE A 236 -15.22 -9.78 12.93
CA ILE A 236 -14.57 -10.95 12.33
C ILE A 236 -15.63 -11.95 11.85
N LYS A 237 -15.86 -11.99 10.54
CA LYS A 237 -16.91 -12.82 9.91
C LYS A 237 -16.52 -14.28 9.80
N ARG A 238 -15.25 -14.56 9.49
CA ARG A 238 -14.78 -15.91 9.19
C ARG A 238 -13.31 -16.07 9.56
N VAL A 239 -12.96 -17.26 10.05
CA VAL A 239 -11.57 -17.63 10.37
C VAL A 239 -11.21 -18.91 9.61
N VAL A 240 -10.06 -18.89 8.93
CA VAL A 240 -9.50 -20.03 8.19
C VAL A 240 -8.18 -20.43 8.81
N ILE A 241 -8.06 -21.70 9.19
CA ILE A 241 -6.84 -22.27 9.78
C ILE A 241 -5.98 -22.82 8.66
N ARG A 242 -4.70 -22.41 8.61
CA ARG A 242 -3.73 -22.94 7.65
C ARG A 242 -2.44 -23.33 8.37
N LYS A 243 -1.85 -24.44 7.94
CA LYS A 243 -0.49 -24.79 8.35
C LYS A 243 0.49 -24.05 7.46
N SER A 244 1.41 -23.28 8.04
CA SER A 244 2.49 -22.61 7.32
C SER A 244 3.44 -23.66 6.74
N ASN A 245 3.85 -23.48 5.48
CA ASN A 245 4.76 -24.41 4.80
C ASN A 245 6.19 -24.35 5.36
N ASP A 246 6.58 -23.22 5.94
CA ASP A 246 7.98 -22.96 6.34
C ASP A 246 8.25 -23.34 7.81
N SER A 247 7.25 -23.23 8.68
CA SER A 247 7.41 -23.42 10.14
C SER A 247 6.60 -24.56 10.73
N ASP A 248 5.78 -25.26 9.94
CA ASP A 248 4.84 -26.29 10.42
C ASP A 248 3.86 -25.79 11.52
N GLU A 249 3.73 -24.48 11.69
CA GLU A 249 2.82 -23.83 12.65
C GLU A 249 1.43 -23.59 12.04
N TYR A 250 0.39 -23.72 12.85
CA TYR A 250 -0.96 -23.30 12.49
C TYR A 250 -1.11 -21.78 12.65
N VAL A 251 -1.50 -21.12 11.57
CA VAL A 251 -1.78 -19.69 11.48
C VAL A 251 -3.26 -19.51 11.13
N LEU A 252 -3.92 -18.56 11.79
CA LEU A 252 -5.32 -18.23 11.53
C LEU A 252 -5.38 -17.00 10.62
N TYR A 253 -6.08 -17.12 9.50
CA TYR A 253 -6.39 -16.01 8.61
C TYR A 253 -7.84 -15.59 8.82
N THR A 254 -8.10 -14.32 9.07
CA THR A 254 -9.44 -13.80 9.32
C THR A 254 -9.96 -12.97 8.15
N GLU A 255 -11.26 -13.05 7.91
CA GLU A 255 -12.03 -12.05 7.17
C GLU A 255 -12.66 -11.10 8.19
N GLY A 256 -12.17 -9.86 8.22
CA GLY A 256 -12.41 -8.93 9.32
C GLY A 256 -11.13 -8.59 10.09
N SER A 257 -11.16 -7.44 10.77
CA SER A 257 -10.06 -6.95 11.60
C SER A 257 -10.59 -6.40 12.92
N ALA A 258 -10.05 -6.91 14.03
CA ALA A 258 -10.33 -6.45 15.39
C ALA A 258 -9.11 -6.72 16.30
N LEU A 259 -7.97 -6.15 15.95
CA LEU A 259 -6.69 -6.30 16.64
C LEU A 259 -6.77 -6.05 18.15
N SER A 260 -7.53 -5.04 18.59
CA SER A 260 -7.65 -4.72 20.02
C SER A 260 -8.23 -5.89 20.82
N GLU A 261 -9.31 -6.49 20.33
CA GLU A 261 -9.99 -7.59 21.01
C GLU A 261 -9.24 -8.93 20.82
N VAL A 262 -8.65 -9.14 19.64
CA VAL A 262 -7.91 -10.37 19.32
C VAL A 262 -6.67 -10.55 20.18
N ILE A 263 -5.97 -9.46 20.53
CA ILE A 263 -4.76 -9.54 21.37
C ILE A 263 -5.07 -10.02 22.80
N GLU A 264 -6.27 -9.76 23.31
CA GLU A 264 -6.66 -10.18 24.67
C GLU A 264 -7.01 -11.67 24.77
N ILE A 265 -7.18 -12.35 23.64
CA ILE A 265 -7.60 -13.76 23.60
C ILE A 265 -6.43 -14.68 23.97
N GLU A 266 -6.67 -15.56 24.96
CA GLU A 266 -5.72 -16.58 25.37
C GLU A 266 -5.36 -17.51 24.20
N GLY A 267 -4.06 -17.64 23.94
CA GLY A 267 -3.51 -18.48 22.87
C GLY A 267 -3.03 -17.69 21.66
N VAL A 268 -3.37 -16.40 21.53
CA VAL A 268 -2.89 -15.51 20.46
C VAL A 268 -1.51 -14.94 20.81
N ASP A 269 -0.61 -14.89 19.82
CA ASP A 269 0.70 -14.26 19.93
C ASP A 269 0.62 -12.78 19.54
N MET A 270 0.66 -11.91 20.55
CA MET A 270 0.64 -10.45 20.38
C MET A 270 1.81 -9.92 19.55
N ARG A 271 2.98 -10.57 19.58
CA ARG A 271 4.20 -10.02 18.96
C ARG A 271 4.27 -10.24 17.46
N ARG A 272 3.59 -11.27 16.96
CA ARG A 272 3.63 -11.67 15.55
C ARG A 272 2.32 -11.42 14.80
N THR A 273 1.20 -11.29 15.51
CA THR A 273 -0.11 -11.03 14.88
C THR A 273 -0.12 -9.69 14.16
N THR A 274 -0.55 -9.70 12.91
CA THR A 274 -0.63 -8.50 12.05
C THR A 274 -2.00 -8.37 11.40
N THR A 275 -2.33 -7.14 11.00
CA THR A 275 -3.53 -6.82 10.23
C THR A 275 -3.17 -5.93 9.04
N ASN A 276 -4.02 -5.94 8.02
CA ASN A 276 -3.93 -5.00 6.92
C ASN A 276 -4.61 -3.64 7.26
N ASN A 277 -5.33 -3.54 8.37
CA ASN A 277 -5.98 -2.29 8.77
C ASN A 277 -5.00 -1.35 9.49
N ILE A 278 -4.47 -0.36 8.76
CA ILE A 278 -3.46 0.58 9.26
C ILE A 278 -4.01 1.46 10.40
N SER A 279 -5.28 1.88 10.30
CA SER A 279 -5.90 2.74 11.30
C SER A 279 -6.02 2.03 12.65
N GLU A 280 -6.28 0.74 12.62
CA GLU A 280 -6.34 -0.09 13.82
C GLU A 280 -4.95 -0.35 14.42
N ILE A 281 -3.93 -0.55 13.58
CA ILE A 281 -2.53 -0.65 14.05
C ILE A 281 -2.12 0.66 14.74
N TYR A 282 -2.51 1.80 14.16
CA TYR A 282 -2.24 3.11 14.74
C TYR A 282 -2.86 3.27 16.14
N THR A 283 -4.11 2.85 16.34
CA THR A 283 -4.79 2.99 17.64
C THR A 283 -4.24 2.03 18.70
N VAL A 284 -3.87 0.80 18.33
CA VAL A 284 -3.43 -0.24 19.28
C VAL A 284 -1.92 -0.20 19.55
N LEU A 285 -1.10 -0.09 18.50
CA LEU A 285 0.37 -0.22 18.57
C LEU A 285 1.10 1.13 18.43
N GLY A 286 0.45 2.15 17.88
CA GLY A 286 0.98 3.51 17.75
C GLY A 286 1.57 3.86 16.38
N ILE A 287 2.17 5.05 16.30
CA ILE A 287 2.56 5.71 15.03
C ILE A 287 3.66 4.94 14.30
N GLU A 288 4.73 4.52 14.98
CA GLU A 288 5.84 3.80 14.35
C GLU A 288 5.43 2.42 13.81
N ALA A 289 4.49 1.77 14.50
CA ALA A 289 3.89 0.53 14.01
C ALA A 289 3.07 0.78 12.75
N ALA A 290 2.27 1.85 12.72
CA ALA A 290 1.50 2.25 11.54
C ALA A 290 2.41 2.63 10.36
N ARG A 291 3.51 3.37 10.60
CA ARG A 291 4.52 3.71 9.61
C ARG A 291 5.13 2.46 8.96
N ASN A 292 5.55 1.50 9.78
CA ASN A 292 6.10 0.23 9.28
C ASN A 292 5.04 -0.63 8.58
N ALA A 293 3.78 -0.58 9.03
CA ALA A 293 2.66 -1.25 8.37
C ALA A 293 2.38 -0.67 6.98
N ILE A 294 2.39 0.66 6.82
CA ILE A 294 2.27 1.33 5.51
C ILE A 294 3.40 0.86 4.58
N ILE A 295 4.65 0.82 5.06
CA ILE A 295 5.80 0.40 4.25
C ILE A 295 5.64 -1.05 3.80
N THR A 296 5.29 -1.94 4.73
CA THR A 296 5.22 -3.38 4.46
C THR A 296 4.05 -3.70 3.52
N GLU A 297 2.89 -3.07 3.75
CA GLU A 297 1.68 -3.27 2.94
C GLU A 297 1.83 -2.65 1.53
N ALA A 298 2.37 -1.45 1.41
CA ALA A 298 2.64 -0.85 0.10
C ALA A 298 3.69 -1.66 -0.69
N THR A 299 4.71 -2.19 0.01
CA THR A 299 5.72 -3.04 -0.63
C THR A 299 5.17 -4.40 -1.04
N SER A 300 4.35 -5.05 -0.21
CA SER A 300 3.74 -6.35 -0.53
C SER A 300 2.80 -6.24 -1.71
N THR A 301 1.93 -5.21 -1.72
CA THR A 301 0.96 -4.97 -2.80
C THR A 301 1.63 -4.72 -4.16
N LEU A 302 2.73 -3.96 -4.19
CA LEU A 302 3.52 -3.75 -5.41
C LEU A 302 4.21 -5.03 -5.88
N ARG A 303 4.83 -5.79 -4.94
CA ARG A 303 5.53 -7.05 -5.25
C ARG A 303 4.59 -8.14 -5.77
N GLU A 304 3.38 -8.25 -5.24
CA GLU A 304 2.38 -9.21 -5.70
C GLU A 304 1.97 -8.98 -7.17
N GLN A 305 2.04 -7.73 -7.63
CA GLN A 305 1.81 -7.38 -9.03
C GLN A 305 3.05 -7.57 -9.92
N GLY A 306 4.18 -8.03 -9.34
CA GLY A 306 5.45 -8.18 -10.03
C GLY A 306 6.15 -6.85 -10.33
N LEU A 307 5.71 -5.76 -9.70
CA LEU A 307 6.29 -4.43 -9.85
C LEU A 307 7.31 -4.20 -8.73
N ASN A 308 8.50 -3.76 -9.11
CA ASN A 308 9.57 -3.47 -8.17
C ASN A 308 9.79 -1.96 -8.09
N VAL A 309 9.31 -1.37 -6.99
CA VAL A 309 9.65 0.00 -6.61
C VAL A 309 10.65 -0.06 -5.46
N ASP A 310 11.64 0.83 -5.46
CA ASP A 310 12.60 0.92 -4.38
C ASP A 310 11.92 1.33 -3.06
N ILE A 311 12.24 0.63 -1.97
CA ILE A 311 11.61 0.83 -0.67
C ILE A 311 11.81 2.26 -0.14
N ARG A 312 12.86 2.98 -0.56
CA ARG A 312 13.14 4.35 -0.11
C ARG A 312 12.04 5.32 -0.52
N HIS A 313 11.42 5.14 -1.68
CA HIS A 313 10.30 5.97 -2.11
C HIS A 313 9.08 5.75 -1.22
N ILE A 314 8.80 4.48 -0.87
CA ILE A 314 7.69 4.11 0.02
C ILE A 314 7.96 4.62 1.44
N MET A 315 9.20 4.51 1.93
CA MET A 315 9.61 5.05 3.23
C MET A 315 9.38 6.56 3.30
N LEU A 316 9.77 7.30 2.27
CA LEU A 316 9.56 8.75 2.22
C LEU A 316 8.07 9.12 2.34
N VAL A 317 7.21 8.36 1.66
CA VAL A 317 5.75 8.55 1.75
C VAL A 317 5.22 8.20 3.14
N ALA A 318 5.62 7.05 3.70
CA ALA A 318 5.20 6.62 5.03
C ALA A 318 5.64 7.61 6.12
N ASP A 319 6.88 8.12 6.05
CA ASP A 319 7.41 9.12 6.96
C ASP A 319 6.63 10.44 6.83
N LEU A 320 6.31 10.88 5.59
CA LEU A 320 5.49 12.07 5.36
C LEU A 320 4.09 11.92 5.97
N MET A 321 3.45 10.77 5.77
CA MET A 321 2.11 10.46 6.29
C MET A 321 2.05 10.36 7.81
N THR A 322 3.17 10.14 8.49
CA THR A 322 3.22 9.93 9.96
C THR A 322 3.96 11.03 10.72
N SER A 323 4.42 12.06 10.01
CA SER A 323 5.31 13.10 10.53
C SER A 323 4.72 13.94 11.68
N ASP A 324 3.41 14.20 11.67
CA ASP A 324 2.75 15.05 12.67
C ASP A 324 2.25 14.30 13.92
N GLY A 325 2.60 13.01 14.04
CA GLY A 325 2.15 12.17 15.16
C GLY A 325 0.76 11.56 14.98
N GLU A 326 0.18 11.68 13.80
CA GLU A 326 -1.02 10.95 13.37
C GLU A 326 -0.86 10.48 11.93
N VAL A 327 -1.60 9.45 11.53
CA VAL A 327 -1.58 8.95 10.14
C VAL A 327 -2.51 9.84 9.29
N LYS A 328 -1.92 10.65 8.41
CA LYS A 328 -2.65 11.57 7.53
C LYS A 328 -2.79 11.03 6.12
N GLN A 329 -3.95 11.31 5.53
CA GLN A 329 -4.18 11.11 4.09
C GLN A 329 -3.28 12.05 3.27
N ILE A 330 -2.81 11.61 2.10
CA ILE A 330 -1.99 12.46 1.21
C ILE A 330 -2.81 13.59 0.54
N GLY A 331 -4.08 13.33 0.26
CA GLY A 331 -4.99 14.26 -0.42
C GLY A 331 -5.42 15.50 0.38
N ARG A 332 -6.53 16.10 -0.06
CA ARG A 332 -7.00 17.43 0.39
C ARG A 332 -7.34 17.55 1.88
N HIS A 333 -7.68 16.46 2.56
CA HIS A 333 -8.05 16.50 3.99
C HIS A 333 -6.87 16.20 4.94
N GLY A 334 -5.68 15.94 4.40
CA GLY A 334 -4.48 15.73 5.19
C GLY A 334 -3.33 16.58 4.65
N ILE A 335 -2.26 15.91 4.21
CA ILE A 335 -0.96 16.56 3.91
C ILE A 335 -1.10 17.71 2.91
N SER A 336 -1.87 17.56 1.84
CA SER A 336 -1.99 18.59 0.81
C SER A 336 -2.83 19.79 1.28
N GLY A 337 -3.87 19.57 2.09
CA GLY A 337 -4.74 20.63 2.62
C GLY A 337 -4.17 21.37 3.83
N GLU A 338 -3.19 20.78 4.50
CA GLU A 338 -2.49 21.38 5.65
C GLU A 338 -1.19 22.10 5.26
N LYS A 339 -0.82 22.08 3.96
CA LYS A 339 0.32 22.87 3.49
C LYS A 339 0.20 24.33 3.96
N ALA A 340 1.31 24.86 4.47
CA ALA A 340 1.34 26.19 5.06
C ALA A 340 0.90 27.29 4.08
N SER A 341 1.32 27.18 2.82
CA SER A 341 1.04 28.20 1.81
C SER A 341 -0.41 28.14 1.31
N VAL A 342 -0.96 29.32 1.05
CA VAL A 342 -2.33 29.45 0.53
C VAL A 342 -2.34 29.13 -0.96
N PHE A 343 -1.32 29.57 -1.70
CA PHE A 343 -1.22 29.33 -3.13
C PHE A 343 -1.06 27.84 -3.44
N ALA A 344 -0.29 27.09 -2.66
CA ALA A 344 -0.16 25.64 -2.87
C ALA A 344 -1.48 24.90 -2.62
N ARG A 345 -2.24 25.29 -1.59
CA ARG A 345 -3.56 24.70 -1.32
C ARG A 345 -4.56 25.04 -2.41
N ALA A 346 -4.64 26.32 -2.77
CA ALA A 346 -5.58 26.81 -3.78
C ALA A 346 -5.30 26.25 -5.19
N ALA A 347 -4.03 25.98 -5.53
CA ALA A 347 -3.65 25.37 -6.80
C ALA A 347 -3.86 23.85 -6.85
N PHE A 348 -4.02 23.19 -5.69
CA PHE A 348 -4.27 21.75 -5.63
C PHE A 348 -5.76 21.44 -5.81
N GLU A 349 -6.61 21.89 -4.89
CA GLU A 349 -8.09 21.75 -4.96
C GLU A 349 -8.79 22.86 -4.16
N VAL A 350 -10.10 23.04 -4.36
CA VAL A 350 -10.97 23.95 -3.58
C VAL A 350 -10.44 25.41 -3.54
N THR A 351 -10.04 25.92 -4.70
CA THR A 351 -9.38 27.23 -4.88
C THR A 351 -10.10 28.40 -4.22
N VAL A 352 -11.40 28.53 -4.47
CA VAL A 352 -12.19 29.70 -4.02
C VAL A 352 -12.25 29.77 -2.49
N ASN A 353 -12.52 28.64 -1.82
CA ASN A 353 -12.65 28.63 -0.36
C ASN A 353 -11.31 28.96 0.30
N HIS A 354 -10.19 28.39 -0.18
CA HIS A 354 -8.88 28.67 0.40
C HIS A 354 -8.47 30.16 0.28
N LEU A 355 -8.77 30.79 -0.87
CA LEU A 355 -8.46 32.21 -1.07
C LEU A 355 -9.38 33.13 -0.24
N LEU A 356 -10.68 32.82 -0.16
CA LEU A 356 -11.61 33.59 0.68
C LEU A 356 -11.25 33.48 2.16
N ASP A 357 -10.98 32.27 2.63
CA ASP A 357 -10.57 32.01 4.01
C ASP A 357 -9.25 32.71 4.36
N ALA A 358 -8.30 32.71 3.44
CA ALA A 358 -7.04 33.43 3.60
C ALA A 358 -7.26 34.94 3.64
N GLY A 359 -8.13 35.48 2.77
CA GLY A 359 -8.50 36.89 2.76
C GLY A 359 -9.20 37.33 4.04
N MET A 360 -10.10 36.51 4.57
CA MET A 360 -10.80 36.79 5.83
C MET A 360 -9.87 36.72 7.05
N ARG A 361 -8.95 35.76 7.09
CA ARG A 361 -8.00 35.59 8.20
C ARG A 361 -6.77 36.50 8.11
N GLY A 362 -6.53 37.11 6.96
CA GLY A 362 -5.33 37.91 6.69
C GLY A 362 -4.07 37.06 6.60
N ASN A 363 -4.17 35.84 6.04
CA ASN A 363 -3.03 34.95 5.88
C ASN A 363 -2.01 35.55 4.90
N VAL A 364 -0.73 35.40 5.21
CA VAL A 364 0.40 35.83 4.38
C VAL A 364 1.10 34.59 3.83
N ASP A 365 1.45 34.61 2.55
CA ASP A 365 2.18 33.52 1.89
C ASP A 365 3.67 33.86 1.80
N GLU A 366 4.53 32.96 2.29
CA GLU A 366 5.98 33.14 2.32
C GLU A 366 6.70 32.70 1.03
N LEU A 367 5.98 32.09 0.07
CA LEU A 367 6.55 31.60 -1.19
C LEU A 367 7.76 30.66 -0.99
N ALA A 368 7.69 29.81 0.04
CA ALA A 368 8.78 28.91 0.39
C ALA A 368 8.81 27.62 -0.46
N GLY A 369 7.66 27.19 -0.98
CA GLY A 369 7.51 25.93 -1.69
C GLY A 369 7.76 26.02 -3.19
N VAL A 370 7.48 24.93 -3.89
CA VAL A 370 7.69 24.84 -5.35
C VAL A 370 6.52 25.48 -6.10
N THR A 371 5.29 25.14 -5.71
CA THR A 371 4.07 25.55 -6.42
C THR A 371 3.88 27.06 -6.42
N GLU A 372 4.10 27.74 -5.30
CA GLU A 372 3.88 29.18 -5.20
C GLU A 372 4.91 29.97 -6.01
N ASN A 373 6.18 29.54 -5.96
CA ASN A 373 7.25 30.14 -6.74
C ASN A 373 7.00 30.01 -8.25
N VAL A 374 6.51 28.86 -8.71
CA VAL A 374 6.13 28.67 -10.13
C VAL A 374 4.97 29.59 -10.52
N ILE A 375 3.93 29.71 -9.68
CA ILE A 375 2.78 30.59 -9.95
C ILE A 375 3.19 32.06 -10.06
N VAL A 376 4.09 32.52 -9.18
CA VAL A 376 4.56 33.92 -9.15
C VAL A 376 5.66 34.18 -10.20
N GLY A 377 6.24 33.14 -10.81
CA GLY A 377 7.31 33.23 -11.79
C GLY A 377 8.72 33.40 -11.19
N GLN A 378 8.92 32.96 -9.95
CA GLN A 378 10.22 32.91 -9.27
C GLN A 378 10.91 31.55 -9.48
N PRO A 379 12.25 31.50 -9.48
CA PRO A 379 12.97 30.23 -9.52
C PRO A 379 12.69 29.41 -8.25
N ILE A 380 12.43 28.12 -8.43
CA ILE A 380 12.18 27.19 -7.32
C ILE A 380 13.47 26.94 -6.52
N LYS A 381 13.35 26.73 -5.21
CA LYS A 381 14.47 26.40 -4.31
C LYS A 381 14.76 24.89 -4.31
N MET A 382 14.95 24.31 -5.49
CA MET A 382 15.22 22.89 -5.67
C MET A 382 16.16 22.69 -6.87
N GLY A 383 16.96 21.63 -6.86
CA GLY A 383 17.99 21.40 -7.87
C GLY A 383 18.98 22.55 -7.97
N THR A 384 19.17 23.10 -9.18
CA THR A 384 20.11 24.20 -9.43
C THR A 384 19.71 25.53 -8.77
N GLY A 385 18.42 25.69 -8.40
CA GLY A 385 17.91 26.92 -7.81
C GLY A 385 18.33 27.15 -6.35
N ASP A 386 18.81 26.11 -5.65
CA ASP A 386 19.29 26.23 -4.26
C ASP A 386 20.81 26.54 -4.20
N ILE A 387 21.51 26.50 -5.33
CA ILE A 387 22.95 26.75 -5.40
C ILE A 387 23.24 28.25 -5.47
N ARG A 388 24.01 28.77 -4.50
CA ARG A 388 24.48 30.17 -4.50
C ARG A 388 25.92 30.26 -4.97
N LEU A 389 26.13 30.94 -6.10
CA LEU A 389 27.46 31.19 -6.63
C LEU A 389 28.05 32.47 -6.02
N ILE A 390 29.29 32.37 -5.54
CA ILE A 390 30.06 33.51 -5.06
C ILE A 390 31.30 33.61 -5.94
N SER A 391 31.48 34.74 -6.62
CA SER A 391 32.67 35.02 -7.41
C SER A 391 33.36 36.28 -6.90
N ARG A 392 34.66 36.17 -6.63
CA ARG A 392 35.48 37.33 -6.28
C ARG A 392 35.82 38.06 -7.57
N LYS A 393 35.51 39.36 -7.62
CA LYS A 393 36.05 40.23 -8.68
C LYS A 393 37.58 40.27 -8.54
N LEU A 394 38.28 39.75 -9.55
CA LEU A 394 39.71 39.97 -9.70
C LEU A 394 39.91 41.45 -10.06
N ASP A 395 40.71 42.16 -9.27
CA ASP A 395 41.09 43.54 -9.56
C ASP A 395 41.73 43.61 -10.96
N GLN A 396 41.22 44.51 -11.80
CA GLN A 396 41.56 44.58 -13.23
C GLN A 396 43.04 44.93 -13.51
N GLU A 397 43.82 45.24 -12.48
CA GLU A 397 45.24 45.64 -12.58
C GLU A 397 46.21 44.45 -12.63
N ALA A 398 45.77 43.23 -12.32
CA ALA A 398 46.60 42.02 -12.38
C ALA A 398 46.18 41.07 -13.50
N LYS A 399 45.88 41.59 -14.70
CA LYS A 399 45.83 40.72 -15.90
C LYS A 399 47.27 40.38 -16.31
N PRO A 400 47.77 39.15 -16.14
CA PRO A 400 48.98 38.76 -16.85
C PRO A 400 48.71 38.90 -18.34
N LYS A 401 49.55 39.67 -19.04
CA LYS A 401 49.51 39.77 -20.50
C LYS A 401 49.76 38.38 -21.07
N ILE A 402 48.70 37.67 -21.41
CA ILE A 402 48.80 36.46 -22.24
C ILE A 402 49.04 36.99 -23.66
N GLU A 403 50.30 37.00 -24.07
CA GLU A 403 50.64 37.24 -25.47
C GLU A 403 50.04 36.11 -26.32
N PRO A 404 49.26 36.42 -27.38
CA PRO A 404 48.75 35.40 -28.26
C PRO A 404 49.93 34.73 -28.96
N LYS A 405 50.15 33.44 -28.71
CA LYS A 405 51.11 32.65 -29.50
C LYS A 405 50.73 32.75 -30.97
N ALA A 406 51.62 33.33 -31.78
CA ALA A 406 51.44 33.46 -33.21
C ALA A 406 51.18 32.07 -33.84
N ARG A 407 50.08 31.95 -34.59
CA ARG A 407 49.86 30.77 -35.45
C ARG A 407 51.01 30.70 -36.46
N PRO A 408 51.65 29.54 -36.67
CA PRO A 408 52.67 29.41 -37.70
C PRO A 408 52.05 29.73 -39.07
N LYS A 409 52.68 30.63 -39.82
CA LYS A 409 52.27 30.99 -41.18
C LYS A 409 52.45 29.75 -42.07
N LYS A 410 51.41 29.39 -42.82
CA LYS A 410 51.51 28.42 -43.92
C LYS A 410 52.26 29.11 -45.06
N ASP A 411 53.48 28.66 -45.35
CA ASP A 411 54.19 29.04 -46.57
C ASP A 411 53.51 28.38 -47.77
N THR A 412 52.86 29.22 -48.58
CA THR A 412 52.42 28.87 -49.93
C THR A 412 53.60 29.03 -50.90
N ALA A 413 54.13 27.92 -51.38
CA ALA A 413 54.84 27.87 -52.66
C ALA A 413 54.18 26.80 -53.54
N ALA A 414 53.29 27.25 -54.42
CA ALA A 414 52.87 26.52 -55.62
C ALA A 414 54.06 26.53 -56.60
N LYS A 415 54.34 25.52 -57.44
CA LYS A 415 53.52 24.90 -58.49
C LYS A 415 54.28 23.65 -58.99
N SER A 416 53.62 22.48 -59.07
CA SER A 416 53.10 21.87 -60.32
C SER A 416 54.15 21.00 -61.03
N LYS A 417 53.95 19.71 -61.34
CA LYS A 417 53.04 19.06 -62.31
C LYS A 417 53.56 17.60 -62.45
N ASP A 418 52.84 16.53 -62.77
CA ASP A 418 51.74 16.29 -63.69
C ASP A 418 51.02 14.96 -63.35
N ALA A 419 49.75 14.86 -63.78
CA ALA A 419 49.00 13.71 -64.33
C ALA A 419 49.04 12.34 -63.61
N GLU A 420 47.99 11.53 -63.46
CA GLU A 420 46.59 11.41 -63.92
C GLU A 420 46.07 10.22 -63.06
N VAL A 421 44.86 10.17 -62.50
CA VAL A 421 43.67 9.49 -63.03
C VAL A 421 42.58 9.51 -61.93
N LYS A 422 41.32 9.62 -62.38
CA LYS A 422 40.01 9.80 -61.73
C LYS A 422 39.69 9.00 -60.43
N PRO A 423 38.72 9.48 -59.61
CA PRO A 423 38.27 8.80 -58.40
C PRO A 423 37.22 7.72 -58.73
N ALA A 424 37.29 6.59 -58.03
CA ALA A 424 36.26 5.55 -58.03
C ALA A 424 35.83 5.26 -56.58
N ALA A 425 34.50 5.21 -56.44
CA ALA A 425 33.61 4.73 -55.39
C ALA A 425 34.16 4.11 -54.09
N ASP A 426 33.39 4.40 -53.04
CA ASP A 426 33.27 3.69 -51.77
C ASP A 426 33.30 2.16 -51.92
N GLU A 427 33.98 1.49 -50.99
CA GLU A 427 33.58 0.15 -50.54
C GLU A 427 34.04 -0.08 -49.10
N GLU A 428 33.06 -0.42 -48.25
CA GLU A 428 33.20 -0.92 -46.89
C GLU A 428 34.01 -2.22 -46.84
N ILE A 429 34.74 -2.45 -45.75
CA ILE A 429 35.14 -3.80 -45.32
C ILE A 429 34.56 -4.06 -43.93
N GLN A 430 33.54 -4.91 -43.91
CA GLN A 430 33.05 -5.61 -42.72
C GLN A 430 34.00 -6.73 -42.29
N ALA A 431 34.10 -6.98 -40.99
CA ALA A 431 34.53 -8.26 -40.44
C ALA A 431 33.30 -9.07 -39.95
N LYS A 432 33.25 -10.34 -40.35
CA LYS A 432 32.16 -11.34 -40.18
C LYS A 432 31.94 -11.79 -38.73
N PRO A 433 30.81 -12.45 -38.40
CA PRO A 433 30.76 -13.92 -38.45
C PRO A 433 29.48 -14.53 -39.08
N GLU A 434 29.44 -15.87 -39.16
CA GLU A 434 28.66 -16.69 -40.10
C GLU A 434 27.18 -16.99 -39.78
N LYS A 435 26.38 -16.94 -40.86
CA LYS A 435 25.35 -17.86 -41.41
C LYS A 435 24.01 -18.17 -40.70
N LYS A 436 22.98 -17.67 -41.42
CA LYS A 436 21.73 -18.29 -41.95
C LYS A 436 20.60 -18.54 -40.93
N SER A 437 19.33 -18.19 -41.19
CA SER A 437 18.60 -18.14 -42.47
C SER A 437 17.33 -17.25 -42.46
N LYS A 438 17.17 -16.45 -43.54
CA LYS A 438 15.95 -16.06 -44.30
C LYS A 438 14.57 -16.08 -43.61
N LYS A 439 13.87 -14.94 -43.65
CA LYS A 439 12.75 -14.58 -44.57
C LYS A 439 12.11 -13.24 -44.12
N SER A 440 12.14 -12.22 -44.98
CA SER A 440 10.97 -11.53 -45.61
C SER A 440 10.02 -10.85 -44.60
N SER A 441 9.54 -9.61 -44.74
CA SER A 441 9.46 -8.69 -45.88
C SER A 441 8.71 -7.43 -45.44
N LYS A 442 9.01 -6.32 -46.12
CA LYS A 442 8.10 -5.23 -46.52
C LYS A 442 7.57 -4.28 -45.43
N ALA A 443 8.09 -3.07 -45.58
CA ALA A 443 7.36 -1.87 -46.03
C ALA A 443 7.04 -0.85 -44.93
N ASP A 444 7.91 0.15 -44.92
CA ASP A 444 7.64 1.54 -44.57
C ASP A 444 6.34 2.07 -45.22
N MET A 445 5.72 2.98 -44.48
CA MET A 445 5.31 4.34 -44.88
C MET A 445 3.91 4.65 -44.35
N MET A 446 3.81 5.62 -43.43
CA MET A 446 3.17 6.92 -43.70
C MET A 446 3.15 7.80 -42.45
N GLU A 447 3.25 9.09 -42.74
CA GLU A 447 3.47 10.24 -41.88
C GLU A 447 2.29 10.59 -40.95
N GLU A 448 2.63 11.47 -40.01
CA GLU A 448 1.87 12.05 -38.92
C GLU A 448 0.62 12.85 -39.36
N GLU A 449 -0.50 12.59 -38.69
CA GLU A 449 -1.55 13.57 -38.38
C GLU A 449 -1.89 13.39 -36.89
N ILE A 450 -1.60 14.41 -36.06
CA ILE A 450 -2.04 14.48 -34.67
C ILE A 450 -3.29 15.35 -34.66
N VAL A 451 -4.45 14.75 -34.42
CA VAL A 451 -5.71 15.42 -34.11
C VAL A 451 -5.88 15.45 -32.59
N GLU A 452 -6.11 16.64 -32.05
CA GLU A 452 -6.59 16.85 -30.68
C GLU A 452 -8.00 16.26 -30.55
N GLU A 453 -8.16 15.26 -29.67
CA GLU A 453 -9.46 14.87 -29.13
C GLU A 453 -9.45 15.15 -27.62
N GLU A 454 -10.11 16.24 -27.23
CA GLU A 454 -10.63 16.44 -25.88
C GLU A 454 -11.88 15.55 -25.71
N GLU A 455 -11.76 14.44 -25.00
CA GLU A 455 -12.93 13.73 -24.46
C GLU A 455 -13.19 14.17 -23.01
N PHE A 456 -14.20 15.02 -22.86
CA PHE A 456 -14.94 15.27 -21.64
C PHE A 456 -15.59 13.96 -21.15
N PHE A 457 -15.27 13.51 -19.94
CA PHE A 457 -16.15 12.60 -19.20
C PHE A 457 -17.07 13.43 -18.30
N GLU A 458 -18.31 13.62 -18.74
CA GLU A 458 -19.44 13.93 -17.87
C GLU A 458 -19.85 12.64 -17.14
N GLU A 459 -19.61 12.56 -15.83
CA GLU A 459 -20.27 11.56 -14.98
C GLU A 459 -21.71 12.04 -14.71
N GLU A 460 -22.68 11.45 -15.40
CA GLU A 460 -24.09 11.50 -14.99
C GLU A 460 -24.29 10.63 -13.73
N GLU A 461 -24.68 11.27 -12.64
CA GLU A 461 -25.25 10.62 -11.45
C GLU A 461 -26.56 9.91 -11.84
N ILE A 462 -26.54 8.58 -11.93
CA ILE A 462 -27.76 7.76 -11.97
C ILE A 462 -28.22 7.51 -10.53
N PHE A 463 -29.21 8.28 -10.09
CA PHE A 463 -30.04 7.96 -8.94
C PHE A 463 -31.03 6.84 -9.32
N GLU A 464 -30.83 5.63 -8.80
CA GLU A 464 -31.88 4.59 -8.77
C GLU A 464 -32.76 4.79 -7.54
N GLU A 465 -33.95 5.36 -7.74
CA GLU A 465 -35.09 5.18 -6.84
C GLU A 465 -35.97 4.03 -7.36
N GLU A 466 -35.95 2.89 -6.67
CA GLU A 466 -37.00 1.89 -6.80
C GLU A 466 -38.28 2.36 -6.09
N SER A 467 -39.36 2.55 -6.86
CA SER A 467 -40.71 2.33 -6.35
C SER A 467 -41.60 1.74 -7.44
N GLY A 468 -42.19 0.59 -7.13
CA GLY A 468 -42.98 -0.22 -8.04
C GLY A 468 -44.45 0.20 -8.18
N ASP A 469 -45.01 -0.29 -9.30
CA ASP A 469 -46.40 -0.62 -9.61
C ASP A 469 -47.50 0.47 -9.60
N ALA A 470 -48.00 0.80 -10.81
CA ALA A 470 -49.40 0.53 -11.20
C ALA A 470 -49.80 1.00 -12.62
N GLU A 471 -50.24 0.02 -13.43
CA GLU A 471 -51.27 0.03 -14.50
C GLU A 471 -51.12 0.81 -15.84
N PRO A 472 -51.53 0.19 -16.99
CA PRO A 472 -51.38 0.75 -18.33
C PRO A 472 -52.60 1.57 -18.77
N LYS A 473 -52.41 2.84 -19.18
CA LYS A 473 -53.47 3.64 -19.84
C LYS A 473 -53.08 4.15 -21.23
N LYS A 474 -53.69 3.47 -22.22
CA LYS A 474 -54.22 3.94 -23.51
C LYS A 474 -53.63 5.20 -24.14
N LYS A 475 -52.99 4.98 -25.30
CA LYS A 475 -52.72 5.94 -26.38
C LYS A 475 -53.88 6.93 -26.60
N ARG A 476 -53.58 8.22 -26.46
CA ARG A 476 -54.36 9.32 -27.06
C ARG A 476 -53.37 10.27 -27.76
N GLY A 477 -53.43 10.26 -29.08
CA GLY A 477 -52.73 11.24 -29.91
C GLY A 477 -53.35 12.63 -29.80
N ARG A 478 -52.54 13.64 -30.13
CA ARG A 478 -52.98 14.98 -30.53
C ARG A 478 -51.92 15.61 -31.46
N PRO A 479 -52.30 16.63 -32.26
CA PRO A 479 -52.07 16.63 -33.70
C PRO A 479 -50.98 17.62 -34.12
N LYS A 480 -50.62 17.55 -35.41
CA LYS A 480 -49.71 18.46 -36.10
C LYS A 480 -50.20 19.92 -36.16
N LYS A 481 -49.20 20.82 -36.09
CA LYS A 481 -49.07 22.17 -36.67
C LYS A 481 -49.95 23.31 -36.12
N VAL A 482 -49.30 24.38 -35.64
CA VAL A 482 -48.91 25.57 -36.45
C VAL A 482 -47.51 25.98 -36.04
#